data_AF-R7FGW4-F1
#
_entry.id   AF-R7FGW4-F1
#
_cell.length_a   1.000
_cell.length_b   1.000
_cell.length_c   1.000
_cell.angle_alpha   90.00
_cell.angle_beta   90.00
_cell.angle_gamma   90.00
#
_symmetry.space_group_name_H-M   'P 1'
#
loop_
_entity.id
_entity.type
_entity.pdbx_description
1 polymer ?
#
loop_
_entity_poly.entity_id
_entity_poly.type
_entity_poly.pdbx_seq_one_letter_code
_entity_poly.pdbx_strand_id
1 'polypeptide(L)'
;MSDIIKITKPIIIKYEERETKLSKDIKEKIEIFWKKAVEENPNLYNGPDYTIEKIEENENEIKMIATKTNYAHYLYDERVGIKDKEYKCNVPWGGIILETKDNYLVLGEMDEKTSVPHCLQIPGGGIDKKDICNGIINVSQTIKRELEEEINLNLDDINYEIKYIEIPDEKRHAYGFIAIGKLEMTKEELQKHFEEYKKFLIQNNLEVEFNKLIFLHKSNAMEEFKTLKNPKRPYFSNLINEIVRGDEKMIKNIVFDLGNVLMEFNPLEYLEKFKFDEKIKKSLYKIIFKSNDWIEYDRGIYRHNTDLIKKLVKENPDLENEIKLVLQKDWVKMHTIKSDTVEFLKELKKQGFKIYILSNLSEDTYKFVSQFNFFNFVDGGIYSYELHICKPDKEIYKKLLEKYNLEAKETIFIDDIFDNIKSANELGINAIQFTTLDEVRQKVNLLI
;
A
#
# COMPACT_ATOMS: atom_id res chain seq x y z
N MET A 1 -15.34 -19.47 1.38
CA MET A 1 -14.41 -18.80 2.31
C MET A 1 -14.89 -17.37 2.32
N SER A 2 -15.20 -16.84 3.50
CA SER A 2 -15.62 -15.46 3.60
C SER A 2 -14.51 -14.57 3.07
N ASP A 3 -14.92 -13.62 2.24
CA ASP A 3 -13.97 -12.72 1.59
C ASP A 3 -13.76 -11.49 2.46
N ILE A 4 -12.57 -10.89 2.36
CA ILE A 4 -12.27 -9.62 3.00
C ILE A 4 -12.05 -8.58 1.92
N ILE A 5 -12.72 -7.44 2.07
CA ILE A 5 -12.63 -6.32 1.14
C ILE A 5 -12.04 -5.11 1.88
N LYS A 6 -11.16 -4.37 1.22
CA LYS A 6 -10.66 -3.08 1.73
C LYS A 6 -11.80 -2.05 1.71
N ILE A 7 -12.00 -1.39 2.84
CA ILE A 7 -12.99 -0.31 2.98
C ILE A 7 -12.45 0.91 2.22
N THR A 8 -13.23 1.40 1.26
CA THR A 8 -12.90 2.58 0.43
C THR A 8 -13.81 3.77 0.70
N LYS A 9 -14.90 3.55 1.44
CA LYS A 9 -15.91 4.56 1.82
C LYS A 9 -16.26 4.41 3.30
N PRO A 10 -16.58 5.51 4.01
CA PRO A 10 -17.15 5.44 5.35
C PRO A 10 -18.35 4.50 5.42
N ILE A 11 -18.41 3.68 6.47
CA ILE A 11 -19.53 2.78 6.75
C ILE A 11 -20.31 3.31 7.96
N ILE A 12 -21.62 3.49 7.80
CA ILE A 12 -22.52 3.87 8.89
C ILE A 12 -23.50 2.73 9.13
N ILE A 13 -23.50 2.17 10.33
CA ILE A 13 -24.43 1.11 10.72
C ILE A 13 -25.55 1.73 11.56
N LYS A 14 -26.69 2.03 10.92
CA LYS A 14 -27.88 2.52 11.62
C LYS A 14 -28.60 1.37 12.30
N TYR A 15 -28.95 1.58 13.54
CA TYR A 15 -29.72 0.65 14.33
C TYR A 15 -31.18 1.08 14.41
N GLU A 16 -32.09 0.20 13.99
CA GLU A 16 -33.52 0.36 14.17
C GLU A 16 -33.98 -0.47 15.37
N GLU A 17 -34.61 0.18 16.35
CA GLU A 17 -35.15 -0.50 17.53
C GLU A 17 -36.44 -1.28 17.21
N ARG A 18 -36.26 -2.37 16.46
CA ARG A 18 -37.29 -3.35 16.12
C ARG A 18 -36.67 -4.73 15.96
N GLU A 19 -37.48 -5.76 16.12
CA GLU A 19 -37.10 -7.13 15.81
C GLU A 19 -36.98 -7.35 14.30
N THR A 20 -36.04 -8.21 13.91
CA THR A 20 -35.89 -8.67 12.53
C THR A 20 -37.13 -9.43 12.08
N LYS A 21 -37.52 -9.25 10.82
CA LYS A 21 -38.72 -9.89 10.29
C LYS A 21 -38.40 -11.33 9.87
N LEU A 22 -38.96 -12.29 10.59
CA LEU A 22 -38.91 -13.71 10.22
C LEU A 22 -40.30 -14.23 9.83
N SER A 23 -40.35 -15.12 8.83
CA SER A 23 -41.58 -15.84 8.48
C SER A 23 -42.01 -16.77 9.63
N LYS A 24 -43.29 -17.13 9.66
CA LYS A 24 -43.83 -18.04 10.70
C LYS A 24 -43.12 -19.40 10.70
N ASP A 25 -42.86 -19.96 9.51
CA ASP A 25 -42.17 -21.23 9.34
C ASP A 25 -40.71 -21.19 9.85
N ILE A 26 -39.98 -20.11 9.58
CA ILE A 26 -38.61 -19.95 10.07
C ILE A 26 -38.58 -19.81 11.60
N LYS A 27 -39.50 -19.03 12.19
CA LYS A 27 -39.61 -18.90 13.65
C LYS A 27 -39.84 -20.25 14.32
N GLU A 28 -40.78 -21.04 13.82
CA GLU A 28 -41.08 -22.38 14.35
C GLU A 28 -39.86 -23.31 14.26
N LYS A 29 -39.12 -23.28 13.14
CA LYS A 29 -37.89 -24.06 12.97
C LYS A 29 -36.79 -23.66 13.95
N ILE A 30 -36.58 -22.35 14.17
CA ILE A 30 -35.61 -21.84 15.13
C ILE A 30 -35.99 -22.27 16.55
N GLU A 31 -37.27 -22.18 16.93
CA GLU A 31 -37.74 -22.59 18.25
C GLU A 31 -37.54 -24.10 18.51
N ILE A 32 -37.84 -24.95 17.52
CA ILE A 32 -37.62 -26.39 17.61
C ILE A 32 -36.12 -26.70 17.74
N PHE A 33 -35.30 -26.07 16.90
CA PHE A 33 -33.85 -26.22 16.97
C PHE A 33 -33.29 -25.77 18.32
N TRP A 34 -33.73 -24.61 18.82
CA TRP A 34 -33.23 -24.04 20.07
C TRP A 34 -33.52 -24.94 21.27
N LYS A 35 -34.73 -25.50 21.35
CA LYS A 35 -35.08 -26.48 22.41
C LYS A 35 -34.12 -27.65 22.41
N LYS A 36 -33.83 -28.22 21.23
CA LYS A 36 -32.88 -29.33 21.09
C LYS A 36 -31.45 -28.91 21.45
N ALA A 37 -31.01 -27.73 21.03
CA ALA A 37 -29.68 -27.22 21.34
C ALA A 37 -29.47 -27.05 22.86
N VAL A 38 -30.47 -26.54 23.57
CA VAL A 38 -30.44 -26.39 25.04
C VAL A 38 -30.48 -27.76 25.75
N GLU A 39 -31.19 -28.75 25.21
CA GLU A 39 -31.14 -30.13 25.74
C GLU A 39 -29.74 -30.75 25.61
N GLU A 40 -29.04 -30.48 24.50
CA GLU A 40 -27.66 -30.93 24.26
C GLU A 40 -26.63 -30.17 25.10
N ASN A 41 -26.83 -28.86 25.29
CA ASN A 41 -25.97 -28.00 26.10
C ASN A 41 -26.81 -27.04 26.98
N PRO A 42 -27.07 -27.42 28.25
CA PRO A 42 -27.86 -26.61 29.18
C PRO A 42 -27.28 -25.23 29.52
N ASN A 43 -26.02 -24.96 29.17
CA ASN A 43 -25.39 -23.66 29.40
C ASN A 43 -25.73 -22.62 28.32
N LEU A 44 -26.43 -23.00 27.24
CA LEU A 44 -26.82 -22.06 26.19
C LEU A 44 -27.89 -21.09 26.70
N TYR A 45 -27.61 -19.80 26.52
CA TYR A 45 -28.52 -18.70 26.86
C TYR A 45 -28.96 -17.97 25.59
N ASN A 46 -30.27 -17.74 25.42
CA ASN A 46 -30.81 -17.03 24.25
C ASN A 46 -30.73 -15.51 24.49
N GLY A 47 -29.54 -14.95 24.35
CA GLY A 47 -29.29 -13.52 24.48
C GLY A 47 -29.76 -12.70 23.27
N PRO A 48 -29.91 -11.37 23.44
CA PRO A 48 -30.10 -10.45 22.32
C PRO A 48 -28.88 -10.47 21.41
N ASP A 49 -29.11 -10.31 20.11
CA ASP A 49 -28.10 -10.21 19.08
C ASP A 49 -28.57 -9.21 18.00
N TYR A 50 -27.75 -8.93 17.00
CA TYR A 50 -28.03 -7.95 15.95
C TYR A 50 -27.80 -8.53 14.56
N THR A 51 -28.58 -8.09 13.58
CA THR A 51 -28.43 -8.53 12.20
C THR A 51 -28.55 -7.39 11.21
N ILE A 52 -27.68 -7.39 10.19
CA ILE A 52 -27.73 -6.47 9.06
C ILE A 52 -28.80 -6.96 8.07
N GLU A 53 -29.89 -6.21 7.95
CA GLU A 53 -31.00 -6.52 7.04
C GLU A 53 -30.85 -5.84 5.67
N LYS A 54 -30.22 -4.67 5.63
CA LYS A 54 -30.14 -3.85 4.41
C LYS A 54 -28.81 -3.13 4.29
N ILE A 55 -28.33 -3.03 3.06
CA ILE A 55 -27.15 -2.24 2.69
C ILE A 55 -27.56 -1.29 1.56
N GLU A 56 -27.23 -0.02 1.72
CA GLU A 56 -27.44 1.06 0.76
C GLU A 56 -26.08 1.72 0.50
N GLU A 57 -25.59 1.71 -0.73
CA GLU A 57 -24.33 2.35 -1.10
C GLU A 57 -24.58 3.54 -2.03
N ASN A 58 -23.88 4.65 -1.79
CA ASN A 58 -23.79 5.78 -2.70
C ASN A 58 -22.32 6.16 -2.94
N GLU A 59 -22.05 7.26 -3.65
CA GLU A 59 -20.67 7.67 -3.98
C GLU A 59 -19.84 8.04 -2.74
N ASN A 60 -20.47 8.50 -1.67
CA ASN A 60 -19.81 9.03 -0.47
C ASN A 60 -19.74 8.05 0.70
N GLU A 61 -20.73 7.16 0.86
CA GLU A 61 -20.83 6.29 2.03
C GLU A 61 -21.55 4.96 1.74
N ILE A 62 -21.29 3.98 2.62
CA ILE A 62 -22.04 2.72 2.72
C ILE A 62 -22.87 2.78 3.99
N LYS A 63 -24.19 2.68 3.85
CA LYS A 63 -25.12 2.69 4.97
C LYS A 63 -25.71 1.29 5.17
N MET A 64 -25.55 0.74 6.36
CA MET A 64 -26.11 -0.54 6.76
C MET A 64 -27.24 -0.33 7.77
N ILE A 65 -28.29 -1.15 7.69
CA ILE A 65 -29.41 -1.13 8.63
C ILE A 65 -29.37 -2.41 9.45
N ALA A 66 -29.15 -2.26 10.75
CA ALA A 66 -29.15 -3.31 11.75
C ALA A 66 -30.45 -3.33 12.55
N THR A 67 -30.91 -4.52 12.93
CA THR A 67 -32.11 -4.73 13.77
C THR A 67 -31.84 -5.74 14.88
N LYS A 68 -32.73 -5.82 15.88
CA LYS A 68 -32.65 -6.82 16.95
C LYS A 68 -32.94 -8.21 16.40
N THR A 69 -32.18 -9.18 16.85
CA THR A 69 -32.40 -10.61 16.70
C THR A 69 -31.97 -11.29 18.01
N ASN A 70 -31.76 -12.59 18.01
CA ASN A 70 -31.29 -13.32 19.17
C ASN A 70 -30.33 -14.45 18.78
N TYR A 71 -29.61 -14.94 19.80
CA TYR A 71 -28.61 -15.97 19.63
C TYR A 71 -29.17 -17.28 19.06
N ALA A 72 -30.43 -17.62 19.34
CA ALA A 72 -31.09 -18.79 18.76
C ALA A 72 -31.21 -18.69 17.23
N HIS A 73 -31.54 -17.51 16.71
CA HIS A 73 -31.59 -17.25 15.27
C HIS A 73 -30.19 -17.35 14.64
N TYR A 74 -29.19 -16.70 15.22
CA TYR A 74 -27.80 -16.81 14.78
C TYR A 74 -27.34 -18.27 14.73
N LEU A 75 -27.53 -19.01 15.82
CA LEU A 75 -27.04 -20.37 15.96
C LEU A 75 -27.75 -21.34 15.00
N TYR A 76 -29.04 -21.11 14.74
CA TYR A 76 -29.79 -21.86 13.73
C TYR A 76 -29.23 -21.63 12.33
N ASP A 77 -29.00 -20.38 11.95
CA ASP A 77 -28.46 -20.04 10.63
C ASP A 77 -27.01 -20.54 10.47
N GLU A 78 -26.19 -20.44 11.52
CA GLU A 78 -24.80 -20.94 11.50
C GLU A 78 -24.73 -22.47 11.37
N ARG A 79 -25.58 -23.23 12.10
CA ARG A 79 -25.48 -24.70 12.16
C ARG A 79 -26.35 -25.43 11.13
N VAL A 80 -27.50 -24.85 10.78
CA VAL A 80 -28.48 -25.46 9.87
C VAL A 80 -28.48 -24.76 8.50
N GLY A 81 -28.34 -23.44 8.49
CA GLY A 81 -28.39 -22.62 7.28
C GLY A 81 -29.80 -22.23 6.87
N ILE A 82 -30.02 -20.94 6.66
CA ILE A 82 -31.25 -20.38 6.09
C ILE A 82 -31.06 -20.14 4.60
N LYS A 83 -31.96 -20.71 3.78
CA LYS A 83 -31.90 -20.57 2.31
C LYS A 83 -32.37 -19.20 1.84
N ASP A 84 -33.44 -18.71 2.44
CA ASP A 84 -34.06 -17.44 2.08
C ASP A 84 -33.20 -16.27 2.57
N LYS A 85 -32.59 -15.54 1.64
CA LYS A 85 -31.61 -14.49 1.96
C LYS A 85 -32.14 -13.41 2.90
N GLU A 86 -33.43 -13.10 2.83
CA GLU A 86 -34.07 -12.08 3.68
C GLU A 86 -34.19 -12.49 5.15
N TYR A 87 -34.08 -13.79 5.47
CA TYR A 87 -34.15 -14.31 6.83
C TYR A 87 -32.78 -14.75 7.37
N LYS A 88 -31.69 -14.56 6.63
CA LYS A 88 -30.35 -14.90 7.12
C LYS A 88 -29.95 -13.98 8.28
N CYS A 89 -29.26 -14.54 9.27
CA CYS A 89 -28.77 -13.79 10.41
C CYS A 89 -27.36 -13.25 10.11
N ASN A 90 -27.28 -12.14 9.37
CA ASN A 90 -26.00 -11.48 9.05
C ASN A 90 -25.45 -10.70 10.25
N VAL A 91 -24.70 -11.35 11.15
CA VAL A 91 -24.27 -10.74 12.42
C VAL A 91 -23.12 -9.75 12.19
N PRO A 92 -23.24 -8.48 12.63
CA PRO A 92 -22.13 -7.55 12.67
C PRO A 92 -21.18 -7.89 13.82
N TRP A 93 -19.87 -7.77 13.60
CA TRP A 93 -18.85 -7.94 14.64
C TRP A 93 -17.66 -7.02 14.40
N GLY A 94 -16.93 -6.66 15.45
CA GLY A 94 -15.74 -5.82 15.38
C GLY A 94 -14.51 -6.56 15.89
N GLY A 95 -13.37 -6.40 15.23
CA GLY A 95 -12.10 -6.91 15.74
C GLY A 95 -10.89 -6.14 15.24
N ILE A 96 -9.72 -6.45 15.80
CA ILE A 96 -8.47 -5.75 15.49
C ILE A 96 -7.29 -6.72 15.39
N ILE A 97 -6.56 -6.65 14.27
CA ILE A 97 -5.24 -7.29 14.18
C ILE A 97 -4.18 -6.29 14.63
N LEU A 98 -3.31 -6.73 15.54
CA LEU A 98 -2.26 -5.89 16.10
C LEU A 98 -0.93 -6.18 15.42
N GLU A 99 -0.14 -5.13 15.21
CA GLU A 99 1.23 -5.16 14.75
C GLU A 99 2.14 -4.58 15.84
N THR A 100 3.10 -5.37 16.33
CA THR A 100 4.12 -4.92 17.29
C THR A 100 5.18 -4.04 16.61
N LYS A 101 5.91 -3.21 17.38
CA LYS A 101 6.95 -2.31 16.82
C LYS A 101 8.11 -3.04 16.14
N ASP A 102 8.30 -4.32 16.47
CA ASP A 102 9.27 -5.24 15.88
C ASP A 102 8.65 -6.12 14.78
N ASN A 103 7.54 -5.68 14.18
CA ASN A 103 6.91 -6.21 12.98
C ASN A 103 6.32 -7.64 13.12
N TYR A 104 5.71 -7.97 14.25
CA TYR A 104 4.92 -9.19 14.40
C TYR A 104 3.41 -8.90 14.35
N LEU A 105 2.68 -9.69 13.55
CA LEU A 105 1.22 -9.77 13.62
C LEU A 105 0.81 -10.66 14.79
N VAL A 106 -0.19 -10.22 15.56
CA VAL A 106 -0.64 -10.90 16.78
C VAL A 106 -1.96 -11.61 16.56
N LEU A 107 -2.00 -12.90 16.90
CA LEU A 107 -3.19 -13.75 16.88
C LEU A 107 -3.45 -14.33 18.27
N GLY A 108 -4.71 -14.52 18.66
CA GLY A 108 -5.09 -15.24 19.87
C GLY A 108 -5.45 -16.70 19.56
N GLU A 109 -5.01 -17.64 20.39
CA GLU A 109 -5.55 -19.01 20.44
C GLU A 109 -6.64 -19.08 21.51
N MET A 110 -7.86 -19.44 21.11
CA MET A 110 -9.02 -19.57 22.00
C MET A 110 -8.81 -20.62 23.09
N ASP A 111 -9.29 -20.33 24.30
CA ASP A 111 -9.25 -21.25 25.46
C ASP A 111 -10.13 -22.49 25.28
N GLU A 112 -9.78 -23.56 26.00
CA GLU A 112 -10.46 -24.87 25.95
C GLU A 112 -11.96 -24.79 26.31
N LYS A 113 -12.36 -23.79 27.10
CA LYS A 113 -13.74 -23.61 27.57
C LYS A 113 -14.62 -22.82 26.61
N THR A 114 -14.05 -22.25 25.54
CA THR A 114 -14.77 -21.42 24.58
C THR A 114 -15.61 -22.24 23.61
N SER A 115 -16.46 -21.57 22.81
CA SER A 115 -17.30 -22.22 21.80
C SER A 115 -16.51 -22.84 20.63
N VAL A 116 -15.27 -22.40 20.40
CA VAL A 116 -14.36 -22.88 19.35
C VAL A 116 -12.93 -23.11 19.90
N PRO A 117 -12.73 -24.13 20.74
CA PRO A 117 -11.45 -24.38 21.41
C PRO A 117 -10.25 -24.43 20.47
N HIS A 118 -9.13 -23.81 20.88
CA HIS A 118 -7.87 -23.72 20.14
C HIS A 118 -7.94 -23.05 18.77
N CYS A 119 -9.08 -22.47 18.38
CA CYS A 119 -9.21 -21.73 17.14
C CYS A 119 -8.38 -20.45 17.19
N LEU A 120 -7.74 -20.09 16.07
CA LEU A 120 -7.03 -18.83 15.95
C LEU A 120 -7.97 -17.74 15.48
N GLN A 121 -8.01 -16.65 16.22
CA GLN A 121 -8.73 -15.43 15.86
C GLN A 121 -7.98 -14.17 16.30
N ILE A 122 -8.41 -13.02 15.78
CA ILE A 122 -7.94 -11.71 16.26
C ILE A 122 -8.79 -11.33 17.47
N PRO A 123 -8.32 -10.43 18.34
CA PRO A 123 -9.19 -9.83 19.34
C PRO A 123 -10.45 -9.24 18.71
N GLY A 124 -11.63 -9.59 19.22
CA GLY A 124 -12.90 -9.13 18.67
C GLY A 124 -14.09 -10.05 18.91
N GLY A 125 -15.28 -9.48 18.75
CA GLY A 125 -16.54 -10.12 19.09
C GLY A 125 -17.78 -9.39 18.58
N GLY A 126 -18.94 -9.87 19.02
CA GLY A 126 -20.25 -9.39 18.58
C GLY A 126 -20.60 -8.01 19.17
N ILE A 127 -21.56 -7.35 18.56
CA ILE A 127 -22.06 -6.05 19.04
C ILE A 127 -22.83 -6.23 20.36
N ASP A 128 -22.50 -5.43 21.37
CA ASP A 128 -23.29 -5.30 22.61
C ASP A 128 -24.24 -4.11 22.53
N LYS A 129 -25.30 -4.12 23.35
CA LYS A 129 -26.22 -2.96 23.46
C LYS A 129 -25.50 -1.65 23.81
N LYS A 130 -24.42 -1.70 24.60
CA LYS A 130 -23.62 -0.53 24.97
C LYS A 130 -22.87 0.10 23.80
N ASP A 131 -22.64 -0.67 22.73
CA ASP A 131 -21.97 -0.19 21.52
C ASP A 131 -22.91 0.67 20.65
N ILE A 132 -24.20 0.76 21.00
CA ILE A 132 -25.21 1.51 20.27
C ILE A 132 -25.41 2.89 20.88
N CYS A 133 -25.03 3.92 20.12
CA CYS A 133 -25.14 5.31 20.53
C CYS A 133 -26.02 6.08 19.54
N ASN A 134 -27.12 6.69 20.02
CA ASN A 134 -28.05 7.49 19.19
C ASN A 134 -28.55 6.78 17.92
N GLY A 135 -28.85 5.48 18.02
CA GLY A 135 -29.31 4.68 16.88
C GLY A 135 -28.22 4.35 15.86
N ILE A 136 -26.95 4.41 16.24
CA ILE A 136 -25.79 4.01 15.42
C ILE A 136 -24.98 2.98 16.21
N ILE A 137 -24.63 1.88 15.55
CA ILE A 137 -23.68 0.89 16.11
C ILE A 137 -22.27 1.44 15.93
N ASN A 138 -21.55 1.62 17.02
CA ASN A 138 -20.17 2.07 17.05
C ASN A 138 -19.22 0.88 17.15
N VAL A 139 -18.76 0.42 15.98
CA VAL A 139 -17.82 -0.71 15.87
C VAL A 139 -16.53 -0.48 16.68
N SER A 140 -16.02 0.75 16.75
CA SER A 140 -14.82 1.03 17.54
C SER A 140 -15.03 0.77 19.03
N GLN A 141 -16.25 0.96 19.56
CA GLN A 141 -16.55 0.60 20.96
C GLN A 141 -16.57 -0.91 21.16
N THR A 142 -17.12 -1.66 20.20
CA THR A 142 -17.02 -3.13 20.21
C THR A 142 -15.56 -3.58 20.23
N ILE A 143 -14.74 -3.08 19.30
CA ILE A 143 -13.31 -3.41 19.24
C ILE A 143 -12.62 -3.07 20.56
N LYS A 144 -12.91 -1.90 21.14
CA LYS A 144 -12.31 -1.46 22.40
C LYS A 144 -12.64 -2.40 23.55
N ARG A 145 -13.90 -2.77 23.70
CA ARG A 145 -14.37 -3.66 24.76
C ARG A 145 -13.71 -5.03 24.65
N GLU A 146 -13.75 -5.65 23.47
CA GLU A 146 -13.19 -6.99 23.24
C GLU A 146 -11.68 -6.99 23.46
N LEU A 147 -10.97 -5.95 22.98
CA LEU A 147 -9.53 -5.80 23.19
C LEU A 147 -9.15 -5.69 24.67
N GLU A 148 -9.96 -4.97 25.45
CA GLU A 148 -9.77 -4.84 26.90
C GLU A 148 -10.06 -6.18 27.61
N GLU A 149 -11.15 -6.85 27.26
CA GLU A 149 -11.57 -8.13 27.85
C GLU A 149 -10.58 -9.26 27.55
N GLU A 150 -10.12 -9.39 26.31
CA GLU A 150 -9.33 -10.53 25.85
C GLU A 150 -7.82 -10.38 26.12
N ILE A 151 -7.27 -9.15 26.05
CA ILE A 151 -5.82 -8.92 26.20
C ILE A 151 -5.44 -7.71 27.06
N ASN A 152 -6.41 -7.01 27.67
CA ASN A 152 -6.19 -5.87 28.56
C ASN A 152 -5.36 -4.75 27.93
N LEU A 153 -5.68 -4.41 26.68
CA LEU A 153 -5.14 -3.21 26.02
C LEU A 153 -6.27 -2.20 25.79
N ASN A 154 -5.95 -0.92 25.94
CA ASN A 154 -6.86 0.17 25.67
C ASN A 154 -6.71 0.64 24.22
N LEU A 155 -7.79 0.56 23.44
CA LEU A 155 -7.79 0.96 22.03
C LEU A 155 -7.40 2.44 21.84
N ASP A 156 -7.71 3.32 22.80
CA ASP A 156 -7.41 4.75 22.68
C ASP A 156 -5.90 5.06 22.69
N ASP A 157 -5.07 4.12 23.18
CA ASP A 157 -3.62 4.22 23.21
C ASP A 157 -2.94 3.62 21.96
N ILE A 158 -3.74 3.11 21.01
CA ILE A 158 -3.27 2.40 19.83
C ILE A 158 -3.56 3.26 18.59
N ASN A 159 -2.57 3.42 17.72
CA ASN A 159 -2.81 3.97 16.39
C ASN A 159 -3.50 2.91 15.52
N TYR A 160 -4.79 3.06 15.25
CA TYR A 160 -5.57 2.07 14.50
C TYR A 160 -6.45 2.67 13.40
N GLU A 161 -6.78 1.83 12.42
CA GLU A 161 -7.71 2.14 11.34
C GLU A 161 -8.59 0.91 11.04
N ILE A 162 -9.92 1.08 11.00
CA ILE A 162 -10.86 0.07 10.48
C ILE A 162 -10.70 0.03 8.95
N LYS A 163 -9.93 -0.94 8.45
CA LYS A 163 -9.46 -0.96 7.06
C LYS A 163 -10.19 -1.98 6.19
N TYR A 164 -10.75 -3.01 6.81
CA TYR A 164 -11.25 -4.18 6.11
C TYR A 164 -12.64 -4.56 6.59
N ILE A 165 -13.44 -5.12 5.69
CA ILE A 165 -14.73 -5.73 5.98
C ILE A 165 -14.75 -7.19 5.51
N GLU A 166 -15.03 -8.12 6.41
CA GLU A 166 -15.47 -9.48 6.10
C GLU A 166 -16.91 -9.40 5.59
N ILE A 167 -17.17 -10.00 4.42
CA ILE A 167 -18.52 -10.11 3.87
C ILE A 167 -19.07 -11.54 3.98
N PRO A 168 -20.41 -11.70 4.14
CA PRO A 168 -21.05 -13.00 4.18
C PRO A 168 -20.75 -13.87 2.96
N ASP A 169 -20.55 -15.18 3.18
CA ASP A 169 -20.50 -16.19 2.11
C ASP A 169 -21.65 -17.21 2.25
N GLU A 170 -21.58 -18.35 1.55
CA GLU A 170 -22.63 -19.39 1.63
C GLU A 170 -22.71 -20.11 2.98
N LYS A 171 -21.66 -20.05 3.81
CA LYS A 171 -21.54 -20.80 5.06
C LYS A 171 -21.44 -19.91 6.30
N ARG A 172 -20.94 -18.69 6.16
CA ARG A 172 -20.75 -17.73 7.24
C ARG A 172 -21.48 -16.45 6.91
N HIS A 173 -22.52 -16.14 7.69
CA HIS A 173 -23.34 -14.95 7.53
C HIS A 173 -22.93 -13.89 8.54
N ALA A 174 -21.80 -13.24 8.30
CA ALA A 174 -21.27 -12.23 9.20
C ALA A 174 -20.71 -11.03 8.43
N TYR A 175 -20.92 -9.83 8.97
CA TYR A 175 -20.25 -8.61 8.54
C TYR A 175 -19.20 -8.24 9.58
N GLY A 176 -17.93 -8.51 9.28
CA GLY A 176 -16.83 -8.29 10.21
C GLY A 176 -16.07 -7.03 9.91
N PHE A 177 -15.99 -6.10 10.86
CA PHE A 177 -15.26 -4.85 10.70
C PHE A 177 -13.90 -4.98 11.38
N ILE A 178 -12.86 -5.02 10.55
CA ILE A 178 -11.52 -5.39 11.00
C ILE A 178 -10.61 -4.17 10.96
N ALA A 179 -10.12 -3.80 12.14
CA ALA A 179 -9.08 -2.80 12.33
C ALA A 179 -7.68 -3.39 12.21
N ILE A 180 -6.72 -2.55 11.80
CA ILE A 180 -5.29 -2.78 12.00
C ILE A 180 -4.82 -1.79 13.07
N GLY A 181 -4.21 -2.28 14.14
CA GLY A 181 -3.61 -1.45 15.20
C GLY A 181 -2.10 -1.61 15.26
N LYS A 182 -1.37 -0.50 15.42
CA LYS A 182 0.08 -0.51 15.64
C LYS A 182 0.41 -0.25 17.10
N LEU A 183 1.21 -1.14 17.69
CA LEU A 183 1.63 -1.10 19.08
C LEU A 183 3.07 -0.56 19.21
N GLU A 184 3.32 0.21 20.27
CA GLU A 184 4.66 0.61 20.70
C GLU A 184 5.38 -0.46 21.55
N MET A 185 4.76 -1.64 21.72
CA MET A 185 5.35 -2.80 22.41
C MET A 185 6.07 -3.72 21.42
N THR A 186 7.19 -4.33 21.84
CA THR A 186 7.75 -5.50 21.12
C THR A 186 6.87 -6.73 21.34
N LYS A 187 7.12 -7.79 20.56
CA LYS A 187 6.58 -9.12 20.81
C LYS A 187 6.82 -9.59 22.26
N GLU A 188 8.03 -9.45 22.79
CA GLU A 188 8.35 -9.91 24.16
C GLU A 188 7.60 -9.10 25.22
N GLU A 189 7.48 -7.78 25.03
CA GLU A 189 6.75 -6.88 25.93
C GLU A 189 5.26 -7.25 25.95
N LEU A 190 4.65 -7.42 24.77
CA LEU A 190 3.23 -7.81 24.67
C LEU A 190 2.97 -9.21 25.22
N GLN A 191 3.84 -10.18 24.92
CA GLN A 191 3.72 -11.53 25.47
C GLN A 191 3.76 -11.52 27.00
N LYS A 192 4.67 -10.73 27.60
CA LYS A 192 4.75 -10.59 29.05
C LYS A 192 3.48 -9.96 29.64
N HIS A 193 3.00 -8.86 29.05
CA HIS A 193 1.76 -8.20 29.44
C HIS A 193 0.58 -9.16 29.45
N PHE A 194 0.40 -9.92 28.37
CA PHE A 194 -0.68 -10.90 28.25
C PHE A 194 -0.59 -12.00 29.30
N GLU A 195 0.59 -12.56 29.57
CA GLU A 195 0.76 -13.60 30.60
C GLU A 195 0.48 -13.08 32.02
N GLU A 196 0.79 -11.82 32.30
CA GLU A 196 0.45 -11.17 33.57
C GLU A 196 -1.07 -10.99 33.70
N TYR A 197 -1.74 -10.53 32.65
CA TYR A 197 -3.19 -10.40 32.62
C TYR A 197 -3.91 -11.76 32.73
N LYS A 198 -3.46 -12.77 31.99
CA LYS A 198 -4.01 -14.13 32.08
C LYS A 198 -3.89 -14.71 33.50
N LYS A 199 -2.76 -14.49 34.17
CA LYS A 199 -2.58 -14.88 35.59
C LYS A 199 -3.58 -14.17 36.49
N PHE A 200 -3.81 -12.87 36.27
CA PHE A 200 -4.80 -12.11 37.02
C PHE A 200 -6.21 -12.67 36.82
N LEU A 201 -6.62 -12.98 35.59
CA LEU A 201 -7.93 -13.58 35.30
C LEU A 201 -8.13 -14.90 36.05
N ILE A 202 -7.14 -15.80 35.98
CA ILE A 202 -7.18 -17.11 36.65
C ILE A 202 -7.25 -16.94 38.18
N GLN A 203 -6.42 -16.06 38.76
CA GLN A 203 -6.39 -15.83 40.21
C GLN A 203 -7.69 -15.25 40.76
N ASN A 204 -8.43 -14.51 39.93
CA ASN A 204 -9.71 -13.90 40.30
C ASN A 204 -10.93 -14.69 39.80
N ASN A 205 -10.73 -15.90 39.26
CA ASN A 205 -11.79 -16.75 38.71
C ASN A 205 -12.66 -16.02 37.67
N LEU A 206 -12.01 -15.21 36.84
CA LEU A 206 -12.60 -14.53 35.69
C LEU A 206 -12.43 -15.39 34.43
N GLU A 207 -13.21 -15.07 33.40
CA GLU A 207 -13.17 -15.77 32.11
C GLU A 207 -11.84 -15.53 31.39
N VAL A 208 -11.34 -16.55 30.70
CA VAL A 208 -10.12 -16.49 29.89
C VAL A 208 -10.51 -16.82 28.46
N GLU A 209 -10.54 -15.80 27.62
CA GLU A 209 -10.90 -15.89 26.19
C GLU A 209 -9.75 -16.53 25.38
N PHE A 210 -8.56 -15.95 25.48
CA PHE A 210 -7.35 -16.47 24.85
C PHE A 210 -6.50 -17.27 25.83
N ASN A 211 -6.09 -18.45 25.42
CA ASN A 211 -5.12 -19.26 26.14
C ASN A 211 -3.68 -18.78 25.89
N LYS A 212 -3.36 -18.32 24.68
CA LYS A 212 -2.03 -17.76 24.36
C LYS A 212 -2.08 -16.85 23.15
N LEU A 213 -1.06 -16.01 23.01
CA LEU A 213 -0.80 -15.24 21.80
C LEU A 213 0.15 -16.01 20.86
N ILE A 214 -0.08 -15.86 19.56
CA ILE A 214 0.77 -16.35 18.48
C ILE A 214 1.26 -15.13 17.70
N PHE A 215 2.55 -15.12 17.38
CA PHE A 215 3.21 -14.02 16.69
C PHE A 215 3.72 -14.50 15.35
N LEU A 216 3.37 -13.79 14.29
CA LEU A 216 3.84 -14.06 12.93
C LEU A 216 4.70 -12.90 12.46
N HIS A 217 5.97 -13.13 12.13
CA HIS A 217 6.82 -12.04 11.66
C HIS A 217 6.36 -11.61 10.26
N LYS A 218 6.17 -10.31 10.03
CA LYS A 218 5.54 -9.79 8.80
C LYS A 218 6.24 -10.21 7.52
N SER A 219 7.58 -10.35 7.54
CA SER A 219 8.35 -10.74 6.34
C SER A 219 8.03 -12.13 5.79
N ASN A 220 7.44 -13.01 6.60
CA ASN A 220 7.16 -14.41 6.28
C ASN A 220 5.88 -14.90 6.99
N ALA A 221 4.95 -13.98 7.28
CA ALA A 221 3.79 -14.25 8.11
C ALA A 221 2.89 -15.33 7.48
N MET A 222 2.77 -15.33 6.15
CA MET A 222 1.96 -16.31 5.43
C MET A 222 2.57 -17.71 5.47
N GLU A 223 3.90 -17.82 5.39
CA GLU A 223 4.63 -19.07 5.54
C GLU A 223 4.45 -19.62 6.96
N GLU A 224 4.66 -18.79 7.98
CA GLU A 224 4.45 -19.18 9.38
C GLU A 224 3.00 -19.60 9.64
N PHE A 225 2.03 -18.81 9.17
CA PHE A 225 0.61 -19.07 9.34
C PHE A 225 0.18 -20.43 8.77
N LYS A 226 0.73 -20.83 7.62
CA LYS A 226 0.47 -22.14 6.99
C LYS A 226 0.99 -23.32 7.81
N THR A 227 2.01 -23.12 8.65
CA THR A 227 2.55 -24.20 9.50
C THR A 227 1.71 -24.46 10.75
N LEU A 228 0.88 -23.51 11.17
CA LEU A 228 0.02 -23.65 12.34
C LEU A 228 -1.03 -24.74 12.11
N LYS A 229 -1.14 -25.70 13.04
CA LYS A 229 -2.12 -26.80 12.94
C LYS A 229 -3.49 -26.47 13.52
N ASN A 230 -3.58 -25.38 14.27
CA ASN A 230 -4.82 -24.91 14.88
C ASN A 230 -5.93 -24.67 13.83
N PRO A 231 -7.20 -24.92 14.19
CA PRO A 231 -8.34 -24.37 13.46
C PRO A 231 -8.20 -22.85 13.32
N LYS A 232 -8.67 -22.27 12.23
CA LYS A 232 -8.55 -20.82 11.93
C LYS A 232 -9.90 -20.27 11.53
N ARG A 233 -10.19 -19.02 11.87
CA ARG A 233 -11.33 -18.32 11.28
C ARG A 233 -11.15 -18.19 9.75
N PRO A 234 -12.23 -18.30 8.94
CA PRO A 234 -12.10 -18.38 7.48
C PRO A 234 -11.45 -17.16 6.82
N TYR A 235 -11.62 -15.98 7.42
CA TYR A 235 -11.17 -14.69 6.88
C TYR A 235 -9.64 -14.47 7.03
N PHE A 236 -8.97 -15.22 7.92
CA PHE A 236 -7.58 -14.96 8.31
C PHE A 236 -6.56 -15.00 7.17
N SER A 237 -6.66 -16.02 6.32
CA SER A 237 -5.71 -16.19 5.21
C SER A 237 -5.73 -14.97 4.29
N ASN A 238 -6.92 -14.45 4.00
CA ASN A 238 -7.08 -13.26 3.16
C ASN A 238 -6.59 -12.02 3.91
N LEU A 239 -6.90 -11.89 5.20
CA LEU A 239 -6.45 -10.76 6.03
C LEU A 239 -4.93 -10.64 6.05
N ILE A 240 -4.22 -11.73 6.37
CA ILE A 240 -2.75 -11.73 6.44
C ILE A 240 -2.16 -11.44 5.06
N ASN A 241 -2.71 -12.03 3.98
CA ASN A 241 -2.25 -11.73 2.62
C ASN A 241 -2.40 -10.24 2.28
N GLU A 242 -3.55 -9.62 2.58
CA GLU A 242 -3.78 -8.20 2.28
C GLU A 242 -2.90 -7.27 3.13
N ILE A 243 -2.59 -7.63 4.38
CA ILE A 243 -1.68 -6.86 5.22
C ILE A 243 -0.25 -6.95 4.69
N VAL A 244 0.23 -8.16 4.39
CA VAL A 244 1.59 -8.36 3.85
C VAL A 244 1.73 -7.72 2.46
N ARG A 245 0.75 -7.89 1.57
CA ARG A 245 0.74 -7.24 0.25
C ARG A 245 0.65 -5.72 0.33
N GLY A 246 -0.08 -5.19 1.31
CA GLY A 246 -0.20 -3.77 1.54
C GLY A 246 1.15 -3.10 1.79
N ASP A 247 2.09 -3.80 2.45
CA ASP A 247 3.46 -3.33 2.65
C ASP A 247 4.37 -3.61 1.45
N GLU A 248 4.17 -4.72 0.73
CA GLU A 248 4.94 -5.02 -0.50
C GLU A 248 4.70 -4.01 -1.62
N LYS A 249 3.57 -3.29 -1.59
CA LYS A 249 3.22 -2.24 -2.55
C LYS A 249 3.65 -0.83 -2.14
N MET A 250 4.22 -0.63 -0.95
CA MET A 250 4.61 0.70 -0.52
C MET A 250 5.84 1.17 -1.30
N ILE A 251 5.59 1.97 -2.34
CA ILE A 251 6.65 2.76 -2.99
C ILE A 251 7.26 3.67 -1.94
N LYS A 252 8.60 3.73 -1.90
CA LYS A 252 9.38 4.61 -1.02
C LYS A 252 10.22 5.60 -1.81
N ASN A 253 10.57 5.22 -3.04
CA ASN A 253 11.57 5.92 -3.83
C ASN A 253 10.99 6.30 -5.19
N ILE A 254 11.29 7.51 -5.64
CA ILE A 254 10.95 7.99 -6.98
C ILE A 254 12.22 8.51 -7.64
N VAL A 255 12.55 7.92 -8.78
CA VAL A 255 13.72 8.20 -9.58
C VAL A 255 13.27 8.93 -10.84
N PHE A 256 13.80 10.12 -11.08
CA PHE A 256 13.52 10.91 -12.27
C PHE A 256 14.70 10.87 -13.24
N ASP A 257 14.42 10.78 -14.53
CA ASP A 257 15.32 11.32 -15.54
C ASP A 257 15.34 12.86 -15.50
N LEU A 258 16.39 13.48 -16.04
CA LEU A 258 16.45 14.93 -16.19
C LEU A 258 15.92 15.40 -17.55
N GLY A 259 16.45 14.84 -18.65
CA GLY A 259 16.13 15.27 -20.01
C GLY A 259 14.68 14.99 -20.37
N ASN A 260 13.98 16.00 -20.90
CA ASN A 260 12.55 15.99 -21.24
C ASN A 260 11.57 15.61 -20.10
N VAL A 261 12.05 15.30 -18.89
CA VAL A 261 11.24 14.98 -17.70
C VAL A 261 11.22 16.16 -16.74
N LEU A 262 12.34 16.47 -16.08
CA LEU A 262 12.48 17.62 -15.17
C LEU A 262 12.98 18.88 -15.90
N MET A 263 13.60 18.70 -17.06
CA MET A 263 14.19 19.76 -17.87
C MET A 263 13.87 19.55 -19.34
N GLU A 264 13.68 20.61 -20.11
CA GLU A 264 13.61 20.50 -21.57
C GLU A 264 15.02 20.32 -22.15
N PHE A 265 15.15 19.53 -23.21
CA PHE A 265 16.34 19.46 -24.04
C PHE A 265 16.02 19.98 -25.45
N ASN A 266 16.35 21.25 -25.72
CA ASN A 266 15.97 21.94 -26.96
C ASN A 266 17.17 22.35 -27.85
N PRO A 267 17.92 21.39 -28.43
CA PRO A 267 19.07 21.69 -29.28
C PRO A 267 18.68 22.44 -30.57
N LEU A 268 17.47 22.23 -31.11
CA LEU A 268 17.00 22.96 -32.29
C LEU A 268 16.77 24.44 -31.98
N GLU A 269 16.09 24.75 -30.88
CA GLU A 269 15.91 26.14 -30.41
C GLU A 269 17.25 26.81 -30.09
N TYR A 270 18.21 26.04 -29.55
CA TYR A 270 19.57 26.53 -29.35
C TYR A 270 20.25 26.90 -30.68
N LEU A 271 20.10 26.08 -31.72
CA LEU A 271 20.66 26.34 -33.04
C LEU A 271 20.03 27.56 -33.74
N GLU A 272 18.79 27.92 -33.41
CA GLU A 272 18.14 29.15 -33.89
C GLU A 272 18.84 30.44 -33.42
N LYS A 273 19.63 30.37 -32.36
CA LYS A 273 20.41 31.52 -31.86
C LYS A 273 21.60 31.88 -32.76
N PHE A 274 21.90 31.04 -33.75
CA PHE A 274 22.99 31.23 -34.70
C PHE A 274 22.45 31.67 -36.07
N LYS A 275 23.16 32.60 -36.71
CA LYS A 275 22.86 33.08 -38.07
C LYS A 275 23.40 32.10 -39.13
N PHE A 276 23.00 30.84 -39.04
CA PHE A 276 23.33 29.80 -40.02
C PHE A 276 22.16 29.52 -40.94
N ASP A 277 22.44 29.04 -42.14
CA ASP A 277 21.40 28.55 -43.05
C ASP A 277 20.68 27.32 -42.46
N GLU A 278 19.40 27.16 -42.78
CA GLU A 278 18.58 26.03 -42.30
C GLU A 278 19.19 24.65 -42.60
N LYS A 279 19.84 24.53 -43.76
CA LYS A 279 20.54 23.29 -44.15
C LYS A 279 21.70 22.99 -43.20
N ILE A 280 22.45 24.02 -42.80
CA ILE A 280 23.58 23.90 -41.88
C ILE A 280 23.07 23.55 -40.47
N LYS A 281 22.03 24.23 -39.97
CA LYS A 281 21.43 23.90 -38.66
C LYS A 281 20.98 22.44 -38.59
N LYS A 282 20.28 21.95 -39.63
CA LYS A 282 19.85 20.53 -39.69
C LYS A 282 21.03 19.57 -39.70
N SER A 283 22.10 19.90 -40.42
CA SER A 283 23.34 19.11 -40.41
C SER A 283 23.98 19.10 -39.02
N LEU A 284 24.15 20.27 -38.39
CA LEU A 284 24.72 20.42 -37.04
C LEU A 284 23.91 19.64 -36.00
N TYR A 285 22.58 19.73 -36.05
CA TYR A 285 21.71 18.95 -35.16
C TYR A 285 21.97 17.44 -35.30
N LYS A 286 22.11 16.96 -36.54
CA LYS A 286 22.34 15.55 -36.82
C LYS A 286 23.74 15.08 -36.37
N ILE A 287 24.79 15.84 -36.69
CA ILE A 287 26.18 15.42 -36.44
C ILE A 287 26.62 15.69 -34.99
N ILE A 288 26.04 16.67 -34.32
CA ILE A 288 26.33 16.97 -32.92
C ILE A 288 25.35 16.20 -32.04
N PHE A 289 24.11 16.67 -31.92
CA PHE A 289 23.19 16.22 -30.86
C PHE A 289 22.50 14.87 -31.12
N LYS A 290 22.64 14.29 -32.33
CA LYS A 290 22.15 12.94 -32.67
C LYS A 290 23.28 11.93 -32.98
N SER A 291 24.54 12.31 -32.76
CA SER A 291 25.66 11.41 -33.04
C SER A 291 25.93 10.46 -31.88
N ASN A 292 26.57 9.34 -32.19
CA ASN A 292 27.12 8.45 -31.17
C ASN A 292 28.17 9.18 -30.32
N ASP A 293 28.84 10.20 -30.87
CA ASP A 293 29.85 10.96 -30.13
C ASP A 293 29.25 11.80 -29.01
N TRP A 294 28.02 12.28 -29.19
CA TRP A 294 27.28 12.92 -28.12
C TRP A 294 26.92 11.93 -27.02
N ILE A 295 26.54 10.70 -27.38
CA ILE A 295 26.29 9.63 -26.41
C ILE A 295 27.57 9.28 -25.64
N GLU A 296 28.73 9.17 -26.31
CA GLU A 296 30.01 8.93 -25.65
C GLU A 296 30.46 10.11 -24.78
N TYR A 297 30.08 11.33 -25.16
CA TYR A 297 30.28 12.53 -24.37
C TYR A 297 29.41 12.51 -23.10
N ASP A 298 28.12 12.16 -23.22
CA ASP A 298 27.24 11.95 -22.06
C ASP A 298 27.71 10.78 -21.18
N ARG A 299 28.31 9.75 -21.78
CA ARG A 299 28.99 8.66 -21.04
C ARG A 299 30.27 9.13 -20.33
N GLY A 300 30.77 10.33 -20.61
CA GLY A 300 32.02 10.83 -20.02
C GLY A 300 33.28 10.20 -20.61
N ILE A 301 33.19 9.55 -21.78
CA ILE A 301 34.36 9.04 -22.52
C ILE A 301 35.11 10.19 -23.20
N TYR A 302 34.38 11.20 -23.66
CA TYR A 302 34.95 12.39 -24.28
C TYR A 302 34.96 13.57 -23.32
N ARG A 303 36.07 14.32 -23.31
CA ARG A 303 36.09 15.67 -22.75
C ARG A 303 35.64 16.66 -23.81
N HIS A 304 34.71 17.54 -23.44
CA HIS A 304 34.07 18.48 -24.36
C HIS A 304 35.07 19.32 -25.18
N ASN A 305 35.99 20.02 -24.50
CA ASN A 305 36.91 20.97 -25.12
C ASN A 305 38.09 20.33 -25.88
N THR A 306 38.23 19.00 -25.84
CA THR A 306 39.36 18.32 -26.47
C THR A 306 38.97 17.19 -27.40
N ASP A 307 38.06 16.32 -27.01
CA ASP A 307 37.87 15.04 -27.72
C ASP A 307 36.68 15.12 -28.67
N LEU A 308 35.53 15.59 -28.17
CA LEU A 308 34.30 15.73 -28.95
C LEU A 308 34.48 16.70 -30.13
N ILE A 309 34.93 17.94 -29.85
CA ILE A 309 35.14 18.95 -30.91
C ILE A 309 36.15 18.47 -31.94
N LYS A 310 37.29 17.91 -31.52
CA LYS A 310 38.33 17.44 -32.47
C LYS A 310 37.80 16.32 -33.37
N LYS A 311 37.04 15.38 -32.79
CA LYS A 311 36.48 14.26 -33.55
C LYS A 311 35.43 14.75 -34.55
N LEU A 312 34.49 15.58 -34.12
CA LEU A 312 33.44 16.12 -34.98
C LEU A 312 34.03 16.96 -36.13
N VAL A 313 35.03 17.81 -35.86
CA VAL A 313 35.72 18.60 -36.88
C VAL A 313 36.49 17.71 -37.86
N LYS A 314 37.18 16.67 -37.38
CA LYS A 314 37.93 15.74 -38.23
C LYS A 314 37.00 15.01 -39.21
N GLU A 315 35.79 14.65 -38.77
CA GLU A 315 34.80 13.94 -39.58
C GLU A 315 33.98 14.88 -40.48
N ASN A 316 33.93 16.18 -40.15
CA ASN A 316 33.14 17.19 -40.85
C ASN A 316 33.96 18.47 -41.06
N PRO A 317 35.07 18.43 -41.83
CA PRO A 317 35.98 19.56 -41.96
C PRO A 317 35.32 20.80 -42.57
N ASP A 318 34.34 20.63 -43.45
CA ASP A 318 33.60 21.72 -44.10
C ASP A 318 32.71 22.52 -43.12
N LEU A 319 32.47 22.00 -41.91
CA LEU A 319 31.65 22.62 -40.86
C LEU A 319 32.45 22.97 -39.60
N GLU A 320 33.79 23.05 -39.71
CA GLU A 320 34.68 23.24 -38.57
C GLU A 320 34.33 24.47 -37.72
N ASN A 321 34.08 25.61 -38.38
CA ASN A 321 33.81 26.87 -37.70
C ASN A 321 32.47 26.83 -36.97
N GLU A 322 31.45 26.25 -37.59
CA GLU A 322 30.12 26.12 -37.05
C GLU A 322 30.10 25.15 -35.86
N ILE A 323 30.76 24.00 -35.97
CA ILE A 323 30.88 23.01 -34.88
C ILE A 323 31.56 23.65 -33.67
N LYS A 324 32.70 24.32 -33.88
CA LYS A 324 33.41 25.01 -32.80
C LYS A 324 32.55 26.10 -32.19
N LEU A 325 31.84 26.90 -33.00
CA LEU A 325 31.01 27.98 -32.49
C LEU A 325 29.81 27.47 -31.67
N VAL A 326 29.15 26.39 -32.12
CA VAL A 326 28.03 25.77 -31.40
C VAL A 326 28.48 25.19 -30.06
N LEU A 327 29.64 24.55 -30.01
CA LEU A 327 30.15 23.90 -28.80
C LEU A 327 30.96 24.84 -27.88
N GLN A 328 31.55 25.93 -28.36
CA GLN A 328 32.25 26.90 -27.50
C GLN A 328 31.33 27.86 -26.75
N LYS A 329 30.09 28.05 -27.23
CA LYS A 329 29.09 28.92 -26.58
C LYS A 329 28.43 28.22 -25.38
N ASP A 330 27.47 28.91 -24.76
CA ASP A 330 26.65 28.41 -23.66
C ASP A 330 25.66 27.29 -24.07
N TRP A 331 26.12 26.25 -24.77
CA TRP A 331 25.26 25.16 -25.28
C TRP A 331 24.51 24.45 -24.16
N VAL A 332 25.08 24.38 -22.95
CA VAL A 332 24.41 23.81 -21.76
C VAL A 332 23.08 24.50 -21.46
N LYS A 333 22.90 25.77 -21.87
CA LYS A 333 21.64 26.54 -21.73
C LYS A 333 20.52 26.07 -22.66
N MET A 334 20.74 25.04 -23.49
CA MET A 334 19.64 24.32 -24.15
C MET A 334 18.80 23.50 -23.17
N HIS A 335 19.31 23.30 -21.94
CA HIS A 335 18.57 22.73 -20.83
C HIS A 335 17.83 23.82 -20.06
N THR A 336 16.50 23.73 -19.99
CA THR A 336 15.65 24.68 -19.24
C THR A 336 14.71 23.93 -18.30
N ILE A 337 14.29 24.56 -17.20
CA ILE A 337 13.48 23.88 -16.17
C ILE A 337 12.05 23.68 -16.66
N LYS A 338 11.52 22.46 -16.51
CA LYS A 338 10.08 22.17 -16.64
C LYS A 338 9.42 22.39 -15.28
N SER A 339 8.91 23.61 -15.06
CA SER A 339 8.48 24.07 -13.73
C SER A 339 7.35 23.23 -13.14
N ASP A 340 6.44 22.73 -13.97
CA ASP A 340 5.33 21.86 -13.61
C ASP A 340 5.79 20.48 -13.10
N THR A 341 6.73 19.83 -13.80
CA THR A 341 7.30 18.55 -13.34
C THR A 341 8.17 18.75 -12.09
N VAL A 342 8.91 19.86 -12.00
CA VAL A 342 9.68 20.19 -10.78
C VAL A 342 8.75 20.41 -9.59
N GLU A 343 7.59 21.03 -9.77
CA GLU A 343 6.63 21.19 -8.68
C GLU A 343 6.05 19.84 -8.26
N PHE A 344 5.76 18.95 -9.22
CA PHE A 344 5.36 17.58 -8.91
C PHE A 344 6.41 16.81 -8.10
N LEU A 345 7.69 16.94 -8.44
CA LEU A 345 8.79 16.36 -7.65
C LEU A 345 8.77 16.87 -6.20
N LYS A 346 8.54 18.17 -5.99
CA LYS A 346 8.46 18.75 -4.63
C LYS A 346 7.24 18.26 -3.86
N GLU A 347 6.10 18.09 -4.53
CA GLU A 347 4.89 17.52 -3.93
C GLU A 347 5.16 16.10 -3.43
N LEU A 348 5.80 15.26 -4.24
CA LEU A 348 6.19 13.90 -3.84
C LEU A 348 7.19 13.91 -2.69
N LYS A 349 8.18 14.82 -2.72
CA LYS A 349 9.12 15.00 -1.60
C LYS A 349 8.40 15.33 -0.29
N LYS A 350 7.38 16.20 -0.35
CA LYS A 350 6.56 16.60 0.80
C LYS A 350 5.71 15.45 1.35
N GLN A 351 5.32 14.51 0.49
CA GLN A 351 4.60 13.29 0.90
C GLN A 351 5.50 12.25 1.59
N GLY A 352 6.82 12.49 1.64
CA GLY A 352 7.78 11.64 2.36
C GLY A 352 8.59 10.70 1.47
N PHE A 353 8.38 10.72 0.15
CA PHE A 353 9.18 9.91 -0.77
C PHE A 353 10.64 10.37 -0.82
N LYS A 354 11.54 9.40 -1.01
CA LYS A 354 12.94 9.67 -1.39
C LYS A 354 13.03 9.93 -2.88
N ILE A 355 13.70 11.01 -3.25
CA ILE A 355 13.79 11.49 -4.63
C ILE A 355 15.21 11.30 -5.12
N TYR A 356 15.35 10.62 -6.25
CA TYR A 356 16.64 10.38 -6.88
C TYR A 356 16.64 10.82 -8.34
N ILE A 357 17.83 11.02 -8.90
CA ILE A 357 18.02 11.27 -10.33
C ILE A 357 18.82 10.12 -10.95
N LEU A 358 18.40 9.66 -12.12
CA LEU A 358 19.16 8.75 -12.97
C LEU A 358 19.17 9.28 -14.40
N SER A 359 20.28 9.91 -14.82
CA SER A 359 20.35 10.64 -16.09
C SER A 359 21.56 10.28 -16.94
N ASN A 360 21.33 10.16 -18.25
CA ASN A 360 22.42 10.25 -19.22
C ASN A 360 22.74 11.73 -19.42
N LEU A 361 23.92 12.18 -19.01
CA LEU A 361 24.40 13.53 -19.24
C LEU A 361 25.92 13.62 -19.04
N SER A 362 26.53 14.59 -19.71
CA SER A 362 27.96 14.90 -19.56
C SER A 362 28.30 15.65 -18.27
N GLU A 363 29.59 15.66 -17.90
CA GLU A 363 30.09 16.41 -16.73
C GLU A 363 29.77 17.91 -16.82
N ASP A 364 29.91 18.52 -18.02
CA ASP A 364 29.63 19.95 -18.19
C ASP A 364 28.13 20.25 -18.06
N THR A 365 27.27 19.35 -18.57
CA THR A 365 25.83 19.46 -18.38
C THR A 365 25.50 19.37 -16.89
N TYR A 366 26.08 18.40 -16.17
CA TYR A 366 25.89 18.25 -14.73
C TYR A 366 26.27 19.52 -13.96
N LYS A 367 27.46 20.06 -14.21
CA LYS A 367 27.96 21.28 -13.55
C LYS A 367 27.04 22.49 -13.75
N PHE A 368 26.34 22.54 -14.89
CA PHE A 368 25.35 23.57 -15.16
C PHE A 368 24.03 23.29 -14.42
N VAL A 369 23.42 22.12 -14.63
CA VAL A 369 22.06 21.85 -14.14
C VAL A 369 21.99 21.66 -12.63
N SER A 370 23.05 21.14 -12.00
CA SER A 370 23.11 20.95 -10.55
C SER A 370 23.05 22.25 -9.73
N GLN A 371 23.19 23.41 -10.38
CA GLN A 371 23.05 24.72 -9.75
C GLN A 371 21.59 25.15 -9.57
N PHE A 372 20.63 24.47 -10.20
CA PHE A 372 19.22 24.83 -10.07
C PHE A 372 18.66 24.42 -8.70
N ASN A 373 17.88 25.31 -8.09
CA ASN A 373 17.37 25.16 -6.72
C ASN A 373 16.57 23.87 -6.46
N PHE A 374 16.01 23.22 -7.49
CA PHE A 374 15.26 21.99 -7.29
C PHE A 374 16.15 20.80 -6.86
N PHE A 375 17.46 20.84 -7.13
CA PHE A 375 18.40 19.84 -6.65
C PHE A 375 18.44 19.75 -5.12
N ASN A 376 18.04 20.80 -4.39
CA ASN A 376 17.91 20.77 -2.93
C ASN A 376 16.83 19.79 -2.42
N PHE A 377 15.93 19.32 -3.28
CA PHE A 377 14.88 18.35 -2.95
C PHE A 377 15.26 16.91 -3.31
N VAL A 378 16.44 16.70 -3.90
CA VAL A 378 16.94 15.41 -4.38
C VAL A 378 17.84 14.79 -3.30
N ASP A 379 17.57 13.54 -2.92
CA ASP A 379 18.35 12.78 -1.93
C ASP A 379 19.63 12.16 -2.51
N GLY A 380 19.71 12.01 -3.84
CA GLY A 380 20.90 11.50 -4.51
C GLY A 380 20.72 11.31 -6.02
N GLY A 381 21.77 10.86 -6.70
CA GLY A 381 21.68 10.52 -8.11
C GLY A 381 22.85 9.69 -8.64
N ILE A 382 22.62 9.14 -9.83
CA ILE A 382 23.62 8.50 -10.69
C ILE A 382 23.59 9.22 -12.03
N TYR A 383 24.76 9.66 -12.48
CA TYR A 383 24.93 10.36 -13.75
C TYR A 383 25.89 9.57 -14.63
N SER A 384 25.55 9.37 -15.90
CA SER A 384 26.30 8.47 -16.80
C SER A 384 27.79 8.80 -16.90
N TYR A 385 28.15 10.09 -16.88
CA TYR A 385 29.56 10.52 -16.97
C TYR A 385 30.42 10.04 -15.79
N GLU A 386 29.82 9.80 -14.62
CA GLU A 386 30.54 9.36 -13.42
C GLU A 386 30.93 7.88 -13.51
N LEU A 387 30.10 7.07 -14.18
CA LEU A 387 30.25 5.62 -14.22
C LEU A 387 30.73 5.09 -15.57
N HIS A 388 30.73 5.92 -16.60
CA HIS A 388 30.95 5.51 -17.98
C HIS A 388 29.95 4.47 -18.50
N ILE A 389 28.72 4.53 -17.99
CA ILE A 389 27.61 3.66 -18.37
C ILE A 389 26.39 4.54 -18.64
N CYS A 390 25.67 4.30 -19.73
CA CYS A 390 24.45 5.02 -20.09
C CYS A 390 23.23 4.09 -19.98
N LYS A 391 22.07 4.63 -19.61
CA LYS A 391 20.80 3.99 -19.93
C LYS A 391 20.71 3.75 -21.45
N PRO A 392 20.15 2.63 -21.92
CA PRO A 392 19.37 1.63 -21.18
C PRO A 392 20.20 0.45 -20.61
N ASP A 393 21.51 0.56 -20.44
CA ASP A 393 22.32 -0.50 -19.84
C ASP A 393 21.85 -0.81 -18.41
N LYS A 394 21.55 -2.07 -18.12
CA LYS A 394 21.03 -2.54 -16.81
C LYS A 394 21.97 -2.22 -15.66
N GLU A 395 23.28 -2.16 -15.91
CA GLU A 395 24.27 -1.91 -14.86
C GLU A 395 24.09 -0.53 -14.21
N ILE A 396 23.63 0.49 -14.94
CA ILE A 396 23.42 1.83 -14.36
C ILE A 396 22.30 1.83 -13.31
N TYR A 397 21.23 1.05 -13.55
CA TYR A 397 20.11 0.91 -12.62
C TYR A 397 20.54 0.10 -11.39
N LYS A 398 21.29 -0.99 -11.58
CA LYS A 398 21.84 -1.77 -10.46
C LYS A 398 22.74 -0.91 -9.57
N LYS A 399 23.57 -0.05 -10.16
CA LYS A 399 24.42 0.90 -9.41
C LYS A 399 23.60 1.90 -8.60
N LEU A 400 22.46 2.36 -9.12
CA LEU A 400 21.54 3.21 -8.36
C LEU A 400 20.95 2.46 -7.15
N LEU A 401 20.43 1.26 -7.37
CA LEU A 401 19.83 0.43 -6.31
C LEU A 401 20.87 0.10 -5.23
N GLU A 402 22.09 -0.29 -5.62
CA GLU A 402 23.21 -0.58 -4.72
C GLU A 402 23.67 0.65 -3.92
N LYS A 403 23.92 1.78 -4.59
CA LYS A 403 24.49 3.00 -3.98
C LYS A 403 23.58 3.55 -2.88
N TYR A 404 22.26 3.47 -3.09
CA TYR A 404 21.28 4.05 -2.19
C TYR A 404 20.48 3.00 -1.39
N ASN A 405 20.85 1.73 -1.49
CA ASN A 405 20.18 0.61 -0.83
C ASN A 405 18.66 0.61 -1.10
N LEU A 406 18.29 0.71 -2.38
CA LEU A 406 16.90 0.77 -2.82
C LEU A 406 16.41 -0.62 -3.22
N GLU A 407 15.18 -0.92 -2.84
CA GLU A 407 14.46 -2.09 -3.34
C GLU A 407 13.76 -1.76 -4.66
N ALA A 408 13.98 -2.56 -5.70
CA ALA A 408 13.42 -2.31 -7.04
C ALA A 408 11.89 -2.22 -7.01
N LYS A 409 11.24 -3.15 -6.30
CA LYS A 409 9.78 -3.21 -6.15
C LYS A 409 9.17 -2.00 -5.43
N GLU A 410 9.95 -1.30 -4.62
CA GLU A 410 9.54 -0.11 -3.86
C GLU A 410 9.95 1.20 -4.57
N THR A 411 10.42 1.11 -5.82
CA THR A 411 10.99 2.22 -6.58
C THR A 411 10.18 2.47 -7.84
N ILE A 412 9.81 3.73 -8.08
CA ILE A 412 9.29 4.23 -9.34
C ILE A 412 10.42 4.86 -10.14
N PHE A 413 10.49 4.61 -11.45
CA PHE A 413 11.37 5.31 -12.37
C PHE A 413 10.58 6.03 -13.46
N ILE A 414 10.87 7.30 -13.72
CA ILE A 414 10.16 8.15 -14.68
C ILE A 414 11.15 8.65 -15.75
N ASP A 415 10.91 8.28 -17.01
CA ASP A 415 11.80 8.57 -18.15
C ASP A 415 10.99 8.69 -19.45
N ASP A 416 11.39 9.54 -20.39
CA ASP A 416 10.69 9.73 -21.67
C ASP A 416 11.00 8.62 -22.71
N ILE A 417 12.14 7.95 -22.59
CA ILE A 417 12.64 6.96 -23.55
C ILE A 417 12.14 5.55 -23.20
N PHE A 418 11.40 4.94 -24.12
CA PHE A 418 10.82 3.60 -23.97
C PHE A 418 11.84 2.50 -23.64
N ASP A 419 13.02 2.50 -24.26
CA ASP A 419 14.04 1.48 -23.99
C ASP A 419 14.59 1.57 -22.57
N ASN A 420 14.65 2.77 -21.97
CA ASN A 420 15.03 2.96 -20.58
C ASN A 420 13.97 2.34 -19.65
N ILE A 421 12.69 2.60 -19.95
CA ILE A 421 11.54 2.03 -19.23
C ILE A 421 11.55 0.51 -19.28
N LYS A 422 11.82 -0.07 -20.46
CA LYS A 422 11.90 -1.52 -20.63
C LYS A 422 13.02 -2.13 -19.77
N SER A 423 14.24 -1.58 -19.83
CA SER A 423 15.37 -2.09 -19.03
C SER A 423 15.12 -1.99 -17.53
N ALA A 424 14.51 -0.91 -17.05
CA ALA A 424 14.16 -0.75 -15.64
C ALA A 424 13.12 -1.78 -15.19
N ASN A 425 12.06 -1.99 -15.96
CA ASN A 425 11.03 -3.00 -15.68
C ASN A 425 11.61 -4.42 -15.64
N GLU A 426 12.57 -4.76 -16.50
CA GLU A 426 13.25 -6.06 -16.48
C GLU A 426 14.08 -6.31 -15.21
N LEU A 427 14.33 -5.27 -14.40
CA LEU A 427 14.98 -5.35 -13.08
C LEU A 427 13.98 -5.28 -11.92
N GLY A 428 12.67 -5.26 -12.20
CA GLY A 428 11.61 -5.16 -11.19
C GLY A 428 11.35 -3.76 -10.67
N ILE A 429 11.89 -2.71 -11.32
CA ILE A 429 11.59 -1.31 -11.01
C ILE A 429 10.25 -0.94 -11.67
N ASN A 430 9.37 -0.23 -10.96
CA ASN A 430 8.10 0.24 -11.52
C ASN A 430 8.36 1.44 -12.45
N ALA A 431 8.58 1.19 -13.75
CA ALA A 431 8.97 2.25 -14.68
C ALA A 431 7.75 2.84 -15.44
N ILE A 432 7.65 4.17 -15.45
CA ILE A 432 6.60 4.95 -16.09
C ILE A 432 7.21 5.79 -17.21
N GLN A 433 6.76 5.56 -18.45
CA GLN A 433 7.14 6.44 -19.56
C GLN A 433 6.50 7.82 -19.40
N PHE A 434 7.32 8.87 -19.46
CA PHE A 434 6.87 10.26 -19.43
C PHE A 434 6.34 10.67 -20.81
N THR A 435 5.04 10.96 -20.86
CA THR A 435 4.32 11.46 -22.04
C THR A 435 3.74 12.83 -21.74
N THR A 436 2.94 12.92 -20.67
CA THR A 436 2.39 14.14 -20.10
C THR A 436 2.44 14.06 -18.58
N LEU A 437 2.47 15.21 -17.91
CA LEU A 437 2.50 15.26 -16.44
C LEU A 437 1.24 14.64 -15.82
N ASP A 438 0.07 14.85 -16.42
CA ASP A 438 -1.20 14.31 -15.92
C ASP A 438 -1.23 12.77 -15.97
N GLU A 439 -0.76 12.16 -17.05
CA GLU A 439 -0.66 10.71 -17.16
C GLU A 439 0.33 10.13 -16.14
N VAL A 440 1.47 10.79 -15.94
CA VAL A 440 2.46 10.37 -14.95
C VAL A 440 1.89 10.47 -13.53
N ARG A 441 1.20 11.58 -13.20
CA ARG A 441 0.53 11.76 -11.90
C ARG A 441 -0.48 10.66 -11.63
N GLN A 442 -1.32 10.31 -12.61
CA GLN A 442 -2.29 9.22 -12.47
C GLN A 442 -1.60 7.87 -12.23
N LYS A 443 -0.56 7.55 -13.01
CA LYS A 443 0.18 6.29 -12.86
C LYS A 443 0.93 6.19 -11.53
N VAL A 444 1.54 7.28 -11.07
CA VAL A 444 2.18 7.34 -9.74
C VAL A 444 1.14 7.13 -8.65
N ASN A 445 -0.01 7.81 -8.71
CA ASN A 445 -1.11 7.65 -7.75
C ASN A 445 -1.75 6.25 -7.71
N LEU A 446 -1.55 5.42 -8.75
CA LEU A 446 -2.01 4.03 -8.76
C LEU A 446 -1.02 3.08 -8.09
N LEU A 447 0.24 3.49 -7.95
CA LEU A 447 1.32 2.70 -7.36
C LEU A 447 1.59 3.04 -5.90
N ILE A 448 1.24 4.25 -5.47
CA ILE A 448 1.29 4.72 -4.07
C ILE A 448 -0.08 4.56 -3.41
#